data_AF-A0A835D2U9-F1
#
_entry.id   AF-A0A835D2U9-F1
#
_cell.length_a   1.000
_cell.length_b   1.000
_cell.length_c   1.000
_cell.angle_alpha   90.00
_cell.angle_beta   90.00
_cell.angle_gamma   90.00
#
_symmetry.space_group_name_H-M   'P 1'
#
loop_
_entity.id
_entity.type
_entity.pdbx_description
1 polymer ?
#
loop_
_entity_poly.entity_id
_entity_poly.type
_entity_poly.pdbx_seq_one_letter_code
_entity_poly.pdbx_strand_id
1 'polypeptide(L)'
;MSVCKVVDPRINGIKTRIRVVPNFPQPGIMFQDITTLLLDPKAFKNTVDLFVERYKGKNISVVAGIEARGFIFGPPIALAIGAKFVPLRKPRKLPGEVISEEYILEYGRDCLEMHIGAVESGERALVIDDLIATGGTLCAAIKLLERVGAEVVECACVIELPDLKLYSGESASQTHLHALHSLQSKGAAVNVFCNATSE
;
A
#
# COMPACT_ATOMS: atom_id res chain seq x y z
N MET A 1 -27.55 -13.58 -12.72
CA MET A 1 -27.93 -12.16 -12.85
C MET A 1 -26.74 -11.33 -12.40
N SER A 2 -26.08 -10.65 -13.32
CA SER A 2 -24.87 -9.86 -13.05
C SER A 2 -25.25 -8.64 -12.21
N VAL A 3 -24.73 -8.55 -10.99
CA VAL A 3 -24.88 -7.35 -10.15
C VAL A 3 -24.15 -6.23 -10.90
N CYS A 4 -24.91 -5.28 -11.46
CA CYS A 4 -24.34 -4.08 -12.07
C CYS A 4 -23.63 -3.30 -10.96
N LYS A 5 -22.30 -3.37 -10.92
CA LYS A 5 -21.46 -2.75 -9.88
C LYS A 5 -21.59 -1.23 -10.01
N VAL A 6 -22.19 -0.60 -9.00
CA VAL A 6 -22.22 0.87 -8.90
C VAL A 6 -20.80 1.34 -8.61
N VAL A 7 -20.13 1.89 -9.63
CA VAL A 7 -18.79 2.49 -9.48
C VAL A 7 -18.97 3.82 -8.73
N ASP A 8 -18.24 4.02 -7.64
CA ASP A 8 -18.24 5.30 -6.93
C ASP A 8 -17.85 6.42 -7.90
N PRO A 9 -18.69 7.47 -8.06
CA PRO A 9 -18.47 8.50 -9.08
C PRO A 9 -17.17 9.29 -8.87
N ARG A 10 -16.60 9.28 -7.66
CA ARG A 10 -15.31 9.93 -7.35
C ARG A 10 -14.14 9.24 -8.03
N ILE A 11 -14.23 7.93 -8.30
CA ILE A 11 -13.12 7.15 -8.87
C ILE A 11 -12.71 7.67 -10.24
N ASN A 12 -13.67 8.01 -11.11
CA ASN A 12 -13.35 8.61 -12.40
C ASN A 12 -12.69 9.99 -12.24
N GLY A 13 -13.16 10.78 -11.26
CA GLY A 13 -12.55 12.06 -10.90
C GLY A 13 -11.10 11.93 -10.43
N ILE A 14 -10.76 10.87 -9.69
CA ILE A 14 -9.38 10.60 -9.25
C ILE A 14 -8.54 10.11 -10.43
N LYS A 15 -9.03 9.13 -11.19
CA LYS A 15 -8.30 8.50 -12.30
C LYS A 15 -7.88 9.51 -13.36
N THR A 16 -8.78 10.41 -13.74
CA THR A 16 -8.52 11.44 -14.76
C THR A 16 -7.54 12.53 -14.32
N ARG A 17 -7.17 12.57 -13.03
CA ARG A 17 -6.23 13.54 -12.45
C ARG A 17 -4.84 12.96 -12.27
N ILE A 18 -4.64 11.67 -12.52
CA ILE A 18 -3.31 11.06 -12.56
C ILE A 18 -2.78 11.22 -13.98
N ARG A 19 -1.63 11.89 -14.11
CA ARG A 19 -0.96 12.08 -15.39
C ARG A 19 -0.15 10.83 -15.73
N VAL A 20 -0.20 10.39 -16.98
CA VAL A 20 0.70 9.35 -17.48
C VAL A 20 1.86 10.01 -18.22
N VAL A 21 3.09 9.74 -17.78
CA VAL A 21 4.32 10.25 -18.39
C VAL A 21 5.03 9.08 -19.10
N PRO A 22 5.07 9.06 -20.44
CA PRO A 22 5.71 7.98 -21.18
C PRO A 22 7.24 8.06 -21.08
N ASN A 23 7.90 6.91 -21.13
CA ASN A 23 9.35 6.74 -21.17
C ASN A 23 10.10 7.33 -19.95
N PHE A 24 9.48 7.25 -18.77
CA PHE A 24 10.08 7.67 -17.51
C PHE A 24 9.99 6.54 -16.46
N PRO A 25 11.04 6.29 -15.65
CA PRO A 25 12.37 6.91 -15.69
C PRO A 25 13.25 6.43 -16.87
N GLN A 26 12.78 5.42 -17.62
CA GLN A 26 13.48 4.85 -18.77
C GLN A 26 12.49 4.52 -19.91
N PRO A 27 12.98 4.35 -21.16
CA PRO A 27 12.13 4.01 -22.30
C PRO A 27 11.28 2.75 -22.05
N GLY A 28 10.03 2.79 -22.52
CA GLY A 28 9.07 1.68 -22.39
C GLY A 28 8.21 1.68 -21.12
N ILE A 29 8.48 2.57 -20.15
CA ILE A 29 7.67 2.69 -18.92
C ILE A 29 6.62 3.79 -19.04
N MET A 30 5.38 3.47 -18.65
CA MET A 30 4.26 4.43 -18.53
C MET A 30 4.11 4.89 -17.08
N PHE A 31 4.85 5.93 -16.69
CA PHE A 31 4.90 6.39 -15.32
C PHE A 31 3.59 7.04 -14.89
N GLN A 32 3.05 6.60 -13.76
CA GLN A 32 1.84 7.16 -13.17
C GLN A 32 2.21 8.28 -12.19
N ASP A 33 2.10 9.51 -12.68
CA ASP A 33 2.43 10.70 -11.92
C ASP A 33 1.22 11.19 -11.12
N ILE A 34 1.23 10.87 -9.81
CA ILE A 34 0.20 11.31 -8.87
C ILE A 34 0.27 12.81 -8.55
N THR A 35 1.33 13.53 -8.90
CA THR A 35 1.47 14.93 -8.45
C THR A 35 0.35 15.83 -8.97
N THR A 36 -0.17 15.56 -10.16
CA THR A 36 -1.35 16.25 -10.71
C THR A 36 -2.64 15.96 -9.93
N LEU A 37 -2.76 14.77 -9.33
CA LEU A 37 -3.85 14.44 -8.41
C LEU A 37 -3.75 15.25 -7.11
N LEU A 38 -2.53 15.45 -6.60
CA LEU A 38 -2.29 16.21 -5.37
C LEU A 38 -2.55 17.71 -5.55
N LEU A 39 -2.35 18.23 -6.76
CA LEU A 39 -2.63 19.63 -7.10
C LEU A 39 -4.13 19.95 -7.27
N ASP A 40 -5.01 18.93 -7.33
CA ASP A 40 -6.46 19.08 -7.31
C ASP A 40 -6.97 18.76 -5.88
N PRO A 41 -7.28 19.77 -5.04
CA PRO A 41 -7.64 19.55 -3.65
C PRO A 41 -8.89 18.66 -3.48
N LYS A 42 -9.82 18.72 -4.44
CA LYS A 42 -11.05 17.91 -4.41
C LYS A 42 -10.72 16.45 -4.72
N ALA A 43 -9.88 16.20 -5.72
CA ALA A 43 -9.48 14.85 -6.08
C ALA A 43 -8.61 14.22 -4.98
N PHE A 44 -7.64 14.96 -4.42
CA PHE A 44 -6.84 14.49 -3.29
C PHE A 44 -7.69 14.17 -2.07
N LYS A 45 -8.62 15.06 -1.69
CA LYS A 45 -9.57 14.81 -0.60
C LYS A 45 -10.40 13.55 -0.86
N ASN A 46 -10.95 13.42 -2.06
CA ASN A 46 -11.75 12.23 -2.43
C ASN A 46 -10.94 10.94 -2.31
N THR A 47 -9.67 10.94 -2.69
CA THR A 47 -8.78 9.78 -2.55
C THR A 47 -8.62 9.38 -1.09
N VAL A 48 -8.34 10.33 -0.20
CA VAL A 48 -8.22 10.08 1.25
C VAL A 48 -9.56 9.62 1.83
N ASP A 49 -10.66 10.32 1.52
CA ASP A 49 -12.01 10.00 2.00
C ASP A 49 -12.40 8.55 1.69
N LEU A 50 -12.11 8.06 0.47
CA LEU A 50 -12.41 6.68 0.07
C LEU A 50 -11.68 5.64 0.94
N PHE A 51 -10.42 5.90 1.29
CA PHE A 51 -9.70 5.03 2.23
C PHE A 51 -10.26 5.13 3.64
N VAL A 52 -10.53 6.34 4.12
CA VAL A 52 -11.10 6.55 5.45
C VAL A 52 -12.45 5.85 5.57
N GLU A 53 -13.35 6.01 4.60
CA GLU A 53 -14.64 5.32 4.57
C GLU A 53 -14.50 3.80 4.57
N ARG A 54 -13.47 3.27 3.91
CA ARG A 54 -13.19 1.83 3.89
C ARG A 54 -12.70 1.30 5.23
N TYR A 55 -11.90 2.06 5.97
CA TYR A 55 -11.19 1.56 7.15
C TYR A 55 -11.71 2.08 8.49
N LYS A 56 -12.55 3.11 8.48
CA LYS A 56 -13.18 3.64 9.69
C LYS A 56 -14.01 2.55 10.38
N GLY A 57 -13.82 2.40 11.69
CA GLY A 57 -14.50 1.39 12.49
C GLY A 57 -13.99 -0.05 12.29
N LYS A 58 -12.91 -0.26 11.50
CA LYS A 58 -12.29 -1.58 11.34
C LYS A 58 -11.22 -1.88 12.40
N ASN A 59 -11.16 -1.17 13.52
CA ASN A 59 -10.19 -1.41 14.60
C ASN A 59 -8.73 -1.52 14.11
N ILE A 60 -8.34 -0.67 13.16
CA ILE A 60 -6.94 -0.52 12.73
C ILE A 60 -6.30 0.50 13.67
N SER A 61 -5.25 0.10 14.37
CA SER A 61 -4.52 0.98 15.31
C SER A 61 -3.22 1.54 14.71
N VAL A 62 -2.73 0.94 13.62
CA VAL A 62 -1.49 1.33 12.94
C VAL A 62 -1.74 1.58 11.46
N VAL A 63 -1.26 2.71 10.94
CA VAL A 63 -1.09 2.92 9.50
C VAL A 63 0.40 3.03 9.21
N ALA A 64 0.94 2.03 8.53
CA ALA A 64 2.33 1.99 8.11
C ALA A 64 2.45 2.56 6.69
N GLY A 65 3.11 3.72 6.53
CA GLY A 65 3.36 4.29 5.20
C GLY A 65 4.70 3.81 4.65
N ILE A 66 4.80 3.55 3.36
CA ILE A 66 6.09 3.31 2.69
C ILE A 66 6.64 4.62 2.14
N GLU A 67 7.93 4.89 2.37
CA GLU A 67 8.51 6.11 1.88
C GLU A 67 8.65 6.16 0.34
N ALA A 68 8.64 7.33 -0.28
CA ALA A 68 8.22 8.62 0.29
C ALA A 68 6.74 8.90 -0.04
N ARG A 69 6.22 8.35 -1.13
CA ARG A 69 4.91 8.72 -1.66
C ARG A 69 3.76 8.11 -0.86
N GLY A 70 3.95 6.96 -0.22
CA GLY A 70 3.01 6.46 0.78
C GLY A 70 2.80 7.42 1.95
N PHE A 71 3.75 8.32 2.26
CA PHE A 71 3.60 9.33 3.31
C PHE A 71 2.67 10.48 2.92
N ILE A 72 2.26 10.57 1.65
CA ILE A 72 1.29 11.57 1.20
C ILE A 72 -0.13 11.15 1.59
N PHE A 73 -0.39 9.84 1.65
CA PHE A 73 -1.72 9.28 1.93
C PHE A 73 -1.82 8.64 3.31
N GLY A 74 -0.75 8.02 3.82
CA GLY A 74 -0.75 7.30 5.10
C GLY A 74 -1.11 8.18 6.30
N PRO A 75 -0.40 9.29 6.57
CA PRO A 75 -0.69 10.18 7.70
C PRO A 75 -2.12 10.75 7.71
N PRO A 76 -2.70 11.30 6.62
CA PRO A 76 -4.07 11.80 6.66
C PRO A 76 -5.09 10.67 6.89
N ILE A 77 -4.84 9.46 6.39
CA ILE A 77 -5.69 8.29 6.70
C ILE A 77 -5.59 7.93 8.18
N ALA A 78 -4.37 7.82 8.72
CA ALA A 78 -4.14 7.46 10.12
C ALA A 78 -4.84 8.42 11.07
N LEU A 79 -4.66 9.73 10.83
CA LEU A 79 -5.30 10.79 11.61
C LEU A 79 -6.82 10.67 11.58
N ALA A 80 -7.41 10.42 10.40
CA ALA A 80 -8.85 10.37 10.23
C ALA A 80 -9.52 9.11 10.83
N ILE A 81 -8.80 7.98 10.91
CA ILE A 81 -9.31 6.75 11.53
C ILE A 81 -8.93 6.58 13.01
N GLY A 82 -8.09 7.49 13.55
CA GLY A 82 -7.64 7.44 14.95
C GLY A 82 -6.52 6.42 15.21
N ALA A 83 -5.68 6.17 14.21
CA ALA A 83 -4.52 5.27 14.29
C ALA A 83 -3.21 6.06 14.41
N LYS A 84 -2.16 5.44 14.96
CA LYS A 84 -0.80 5.99 14.86
C LYS A 84 -0.25 5.78 13.46
N PHE A 85 0.59 6.70 13.01
CA PHE A 85 1.31 6.57 11.75
C PHE A 85 2.73 6.06 12.01
N VAL A 86 3.14 5.02 11.28
CA VAL A 86 4.48 4.42 11.37
C VAL A 86 5.19 4.55 10.01
N PRO A 87 6.31 5.28 9.93
CA PRO A 87 7.07 5.40 8.69
C PRO A 87 7.92 4.16 8.45
N LEU A 88 7.77 3.52 7.29
CA LEU A 88 8.69 2.51 6.76
C LEU A 88 9.63 3.19 5.76
N ARG A 89 10.94 3.12 6.01
CA ARG A 89 11.92 3.89 5.24
C ARG A 89 13.08 3.03 4.75
N LYS A 90 13.78 3.50 3.72
CA LYS A 90 15.06 2.90 3.31
C LYS A 90 16.12 3.08 4.38
N PRO A 91 17.22 2.30 4.29
CA PRO A 91 18.27 2.33 5.29
C PRO A 91 18.82 3.71 5.62
N ARG A 92 19.08 3.92 6.91
CA ARG A 92 19.73 5.14 7.46
C ARG A 92 18.87 6.41 7.37
N LYS A 93 17.56 6.28 7.22
CA LYS A 93 16.61 7.41 7.24
C LYS A 93 15.85 7.55 8.56
N LEU A 94 15.94 6.54 9.41
CA LEU A 94 15.31 6.45 10.72
C LEU A 94 16.38 6.55 11.81
N PRO A 95 16.24 7.47 12.80
CA PRO A 95 17.19 7.57 13.90
C PRO A 95 16.90 6.54 15.01
N GLY A 96 17.95 5.92 15.56
CA GLY A 96 17.82 4.95 16.65
C GLY A 96 17.80 3.51 16.15
N GLU A 97 17.26 2.60 16.97
CA GLU A 97 17.25 1.17 16.68
C GLU A 97 16.11 0.79 15.73
N VAL A 98 16.45 -0.03 14.72
CA VAL A 98 15.53 -0.44 13.66
C VAL A 98 15.60 -1.95 13.42
N ILE A 99 14.51 -2.51 12.91
CA ILE A 99 14.52 -3.79 12.21
C ILE A 99 14.44 -3.54 10.71
N SER A 100 15.09 -4.40 9.93
CA SER A 100 15.22 -4.27 8.48
C SER A 100 14.72 -5.52 7.75
N GLU A 101 14.17 -5.32 6.56
CA GLU A 101 13.73 -6.38 5.65
C GLU A 101 14.20 -6.08 4.23
N GLU A 102 15.00 -6.97 3.66
CA GLU A 102 15.47 -6.88 2.29
C GLU A 102 14.43 -7.43 1.30
N TYR A 103 14.36 -6.83 0.11
CA TYR A 103 13.54 -7.34 -0.98
C TYR A 103 14.26 -7.20 -2.33
N ILE A 104 13.87 -8.06 -3.26
CA ILE A 104 14.50 -8.14 -4.57
C ILE A 104 13.74 -7.25 -5.56
N LEU A 105 14.50 -6.46 -6.31
CA LEU A 105 14.04 -5.70 -7.47
C LEU A 105 14.40 -6.45 -8.76
N GLU A 106 13.82 -6.04 -9.89
CA GLU A 106 14.18 -6.60 -11.20
C GLU A 106 15.70 -6.51 -11.47
N TYR A 107 16.33 -5.42 -11.02
CA TYR A 107 17.76 -5.18 -11.12
C TYR A 107 18.34 -4.71 -9.79
N GLY A 108 18.35 -5.60 -8.79
CA GLY A 108 19.07 -5.36 -7.53
C GLY A 108 18.31 -5.81 -6.28
N ARG A 109 18.75 -5.28 -5.14
CA ARG A 109 18.08 -5.44 -3.84
C ARG A 109 17.87 -4.07 -3.24
N ASP A 110 16.80 -3.94 -2.48
CA ASP A 110 16.53 -2.77 -1.68
C ASP A 110 16.05 -3.24 -0.30
N CYS A 111 15.89 -2.31 0.64
CA CYS A 111 15.61 -2.65 2.03
C CYS A 111 14.64 -1.65 2.64
N LEU A 112 13.77 -2.13 3.53
CA LEU A 112 12.91 -1.30 4.37
C LEU A 112 13.29 -1.47 5.84
N GLU A 113 13.21 -0.37 6.58
CA GLU A 113 13.47 -0.26 8.01
C GLU A 113 12.24 0.28 8.74
N MET A 114 12.05 -0.19 9.97
CA MET A 114 11.06 0.30 10.92
C MET A 114 11.70 0.40 12.31
N HIS A 115 11.36 1.44 13.08
CA HIS A 115 11.81 1.55 14.48
C HIS A 115 11.34 0.36 15.32
N ILE A 116 12.23 -0.15 16.17
CA ILE A 116 11.84 -1.11 17.21
C ILE A 116 10.86 -0.43 18.17
N GLY A 117 9.79 -1.14 18.53
CA GLY A 117 8.75 -0.62 19.44
C GLY A 117 7.77 0.36 18.80
N ALA A 118 7.90 0.70 17.50
CA ALA A 118 6.89 1.51 16.82
C ALA A 118 5.55 0.80 16.70
N VAL A 119 5.58 -0.53 16.63
CA VAL A 119 4.42 -1.42 16.54
C VAL A 119 4.56 -2.52 17.59
N GLU A 120 3.46 -2.82 18.26
CA GLU A 120 3.36 -3.83 19.31
C GLU A 120 2.62 -5.07 18.80
N SER A 121 2.89 -6.22 19.43
CA SER A 121 2.23 -7.48 19.08
C SER A 121 0.71 -7.38 19.27
N GLY A 122 -0.04 -7.91 18.30
CA GLY A 122 -1.52 -7.88 18.29
C GLY A 122 -2.12 -6.58 17.75
N GLU A 123 -1.31 -5.55 17.47
CA GLU A 123 -1.81 -4.37 16.77
C GLU A 123 -2.23 -4.68 15.33
N ARG A 124 -3.28 -4.00 14.89
CA ARG A 124 -3.85 -4.21 13.55
C ARG A 124 -3.39 -3.10 12.63
N ALA A 125 -2.64 -3.48 11.61
CA ALA A 125 -1.90 -2.57 10.74
C ALA A 125 -2.50 -2.50 9.33
N LEU A 126 -2.52 -1.28 8.78
CA LEU A 126 -2.81 -0.98 7.39
C LEU A 126 -1.54 -0.45 6.73
N VAL A 127 -1.07 -1.10 5.66
CA VAL A 127 0.07 -0.59 4.90
C VAL A 127 -0.44 0.33 3.79
N ILE A 128 0.14 1.52 3.63
CA ILE A 128 -0.23 2.48 2.60
C ILE A 128 0.96 2.82 1.69
N ASP A 129 0.73 2.73 0.40
CA ASP A 129 1.62 3.28 -0.64
C ASP A 129 0.81 4.01 -1.71
N ASP A 130 1.48 4.69 -2.63
CA ASP A 130 0.79 5.35 -3.74
C ASP A 130 0.46 4.40 -4.89
N LEU A 131 1.34 3.44 -5.19
CA LEU A 131 1.20 2.56 -6.34
C LEU A 131 1.78 1.18 -6.06
N ILE A 132 1.08 0.14 -6.51
CA ILE A 132 1.62 -1.22 -6.59
C ILE A 132 2.16 -1.52 -7.99
N ALA A 133 3.43 -1.92 -8.06
CA ALA A 133 4.12 -2.41 -9.26
C ALA A 133 4.30 -3.93 -9.19
N THR A 134 5.47 -4.42 -8.76
CA THR A 134 5.73 -5.87 -8.58
C THR A 134 5.25 -6.41 -7.24
N GLY A 135 4.94 -5.53 -6.29
CA GLY A 135 4.52 -5.88 -4.92
C GLY A 135 5.66 -6.11 -3.91
N GLY A 136 6.92 -6.17 -4.35
CA GLY A 136 8.06 -6.52 -3.48
C GLY A 136 8.19 -5.64 -2.23
N THR A 137 8.04 -4.33 -2.39
CA THR A 137 8.09 -3.37 -1.26
C THR A 137 6.96 -3.59 -0.26
N LEU A 138 5.75 -3.93 -0.73
CA LEU A 138 4.60 -4.22 0.13
C LEU A 138 4.80 -5.54 0.89
N CYS A 139 5.39 -6.55 0.24
CA CYS A 139 5.75 -7.80 0.91
C CYS A 139 6.80 -7.58 2.02
N ALA A 140 7.82 -6.75 1.78
CA ALA A 140 8.79 -6.38 2.82
C ALA A 140 8.13 -5.64 3.98
N ALA A 141 7.21 -4.72 3.71
CA ALA A 141 6.43 -4.03 4.73
C ALA A 141 5.59 -5.00 5.58
N ILE A 142 4.92 -5.97 4.95
CA ILE A 142 4.17 -7.02 5.66
C ILE A 142 5.09 -7.80 6.58
N LYS A 143 6.22 -8.30 6.06
CA LYS A 143 7.19 -9.09 6.84
C LYS A 143 7.73 -8.32 8.05
N LEU A 144 8.03 -7.02 7.90
CA LEU A 144 8.47 -6.18 9.02
C LEU A 144 7.42 -6.12 10.15
N LEU A 145 6.16 -5.93 9.78
CA LEU A 145 5.05 -5.81 10.73
C LEU A 145 4.72 -7.17 11.38
N GLU A 146 4.67 -8.25 10.60
CA GLU A 146 4.41 -9.60 11.12
C GLU A 146 5.54 -10.07 12.06
N ARG A 147 6.80 -9.69 11.80
CA ARG A 147 7.96 -10.01 12.67
C ARG A 147 7.85 -9.43 14.07
N VAL A 148 7.09 -8.36 14.26
CA VAL A 148 6.79 -7.78 15.59
C VAL A 148 5.42 -8.20 16.13
N GLY A 149 4.77 -9.16 15.46
CA GLY A 149 3.50 -9.75 15.89
C GLY A 149 2.26 -8.94 15.52
N ALA A 150 2.35 -7.98 14.59
CA ALA A 150 1.19 -7.23 14.13
C ALA A 150 0.34 -8.04 13.13
N GLU A 151 -0.98 -7.84 13.17
CA GLU A 151 -1.90 -8.34 12.16
C GLU A 151 -1.96 -7.33 11.01
N VAL A 152 -1.39 -7.66 9.85
CA VAL A 152 -1.56 -6.80 8.66
C VAL A 152 -2.93 -7.06 8.05
N VAL A 153 -3.84 -6.11 8.25
CA VAL A 153 -5.23 -6.19 7.79
C VAL A 153 -5.30 -6.14 6.27
N GLU A 154 -4.53 -5.22 5.69
CA GLU A 154 -4.54 -4.93 4.26
C GLU A 154 -3.31 -4.09 3.89
N CYS A 155 -2.86 -4.18 2.64
CA CYS A 155 -2.08 -3.09 2.05
C CYS A 155 -2.91 -2.38 0.99
N ALA A 156 -2.94 -1.05 1.05
CA ALA A 156 -3.73 -0.19 0.21
C ALA A 156 -2.86 0.72 -0.68
N CYS A 157 -3.15 0.75 -1.98
CA CYS A 157 -2.49 1.65 -2.95
C CYS A 157 -3.49 2.54 -3.69
N VAL A 158 -3.08 3.71 -4.16
CA VAL A 158 -3.93 4.57 -5.01
C VAL A 158 -4.07 3.98 -6.41
N ILE A 159 -3.00 3.39 -6.92
CA ILE A 159 -2.90 2.91 -8.31
C ILE A 159 -2.47 1.44 -8.32
N GLU A 160 -3.06 0.67 -9.22
CA GLU A 160 -2.65 -0.68 -9.58
C GLU A 160 -2.17 -0.71 -11.02
N LEU A 161 -1.00 -1.31 -11.28
CA LEU A 161 -0.51 -1.55 -12.63
C LEU A 161 -0.85 -3.01 -13.05
N PRO A 162 -1.82 -3.23 -13.94
CA PRO A 162 -2.29 -4.57 -14.27
C PRO A 162 -1.29 -5.44 -15.05
N ASP A 163 -0.27 -4.83 -15.69
CA ASP A 163 0.60 -5.50 -16.67
C ASP A 163 1.97 -5.96 -16.12
N LEU A 164 2.22 -5.83 -14.82
CA LEU A 164 3.48 -6.27 -14.19
C LEU A 164 3.30 -7.63 -13.50
N LYS A 165 4.15 -8.62 -13.86
CA LYS A 165 4.21 -9.91 -13.17
C LYS A 165 4.56 -9.66 -11.69
N LEU A 166 3.62 -9.99 -10.79
CA LEU A 166 3.83 -9.93 -9.35
C LEU A 166 4.91 -10.95 -8.95
N TYR A 167 5.81 -10.55 -8.05
CA TYR A 167 6.98 -11.34 -7.67
C TYR A 167 6.58 -12.62 -6.90
N SER A 168 6.98 -13.80 -7.38
CA SER A 168 6.75 -15.11 -6.75
C SER A 168 7.98 -15.58 -5.97
N GLY A 169 8.32 -14.89 -4.88
CA GLY A 169 9.44 -15.23 -4.00
C GLY A 169 8.96 -15.98 -2.75
N GLU A 170 9.68 -17.04 -2.39
CA GLU A 170 9.33 -17.99 -1.32
C GLU A 170 9.24 -17.34 0.07
N SER A 171 8.28 -17.81 0.88
CA SER A 171 8.09 -17.57 2.34
C SER A 171 7.42 -16.25 2.78
N ALA A 172 6.10 -16.26 3.01
CA ALA A 172 5.35 -15.43 3.98
C ALA A 172 3.82 -15.72 3.92
N SER A 173 3.06 -15.19 4.89
CA SER A 173 1.66 -15.49 5.20
C SER A 173 0.62 -14.68 4.39
N GLN A 174 -0.64 -15.13 4.39
CA GLN A 174 -1.74 -14.69 3.52
C GLN A 174 -2.29 -13.30 3.88
N THR A 175 -1.65 -12.22 3.42
CA THR A 175 -2.18 -10.85 3.55
C THR A 175 -2.88 -10.38 2.27
N HIS A 176 -4.10 -9.83 2.39
CA HIS A 176 -4.86 -9.30 1.26
C HIS A 176 -4.31 -7.94 0.79
N LEU A 177 -3.74 -7.89 -0.41
CA LEU A 177 -3.29 -6.66 -1.08
C LEU A 177 -4.46 -6.06 -1.89
N HIS A 178 -4.77 -4.78 -1.71
CA HIS A 178 -5.84 -4.09 -2.42
C HIS A 178 -5.38 -2.72 -2.95
N ALA A 179 -5.73 -2.37 -4.18
CA ALA A 179 -5.54 -1.02 -4.71
C ALA A 179 -6.90 -0.31 -4.90
N LEU A 180 -6.92 1.03 -4.93
CA LEU A 180 -8.10 1.86 -5.17
C LEU A 180 -8.81 1.52 -6.49
N HIS A 181 -8.07 1.07 -7.51
CA HIS A 181 -8.66 0.56 -8.77
C HIS A 181 -9.39 -0.79 -8.57
N SER A 182 -8.97 -1.60 -7.59
CA SER A 182 -9.53 -2.90 -7.18
C SER A 182 -10.58 -2.81 -6.06
N LEU A 183 -10.86 -1.62 -5.51
CA LEU A 183 -11.96 -1.41 -4.54
C LEU A 183 -13.36 -1.70 -5.13
N GLN A 184 -13.44 -2.07 -6.41
CA GLN A 184 -14.63 -2.47 -7.16
C GLN A 184 -15.09 -3.92 -6.94
N SER A 185 -14.42 -4.73 -6.11
CA SER A 185 -14.85 -6.11 -5.84
C SER A 185 -15.07 -6.37 -4.34
N LYS A 186 -16.29 -6.07 -3.86
CA LYS A 186 -16.91 -6.98 -2.88
C LYS A 186 -17.23 -8.27 -3.65
N GLY A 187 -16.34 -9.25 -3.56
CA GLY A 187 -16.44 -10.53 -4.25
C GLY A 187 -15.52 -10.66 -5.48
N ALA A 188 -14.49 -11.49 -5.31
CA ALA A 188 -13.57 -12.06 -6.32
C ALA A 188 -12.43 -11.18 -6.86
N ALA A 189 -11.23 -11.54 -6.38
CA ALA A 189 -9.91 -11.57 -7.02
C ALA A 189 -9.17 -10.25 -7.34
N VAL A 190 -8.30 -9.86 -6.41
CA VAL A 190 -6.86 -9.88 -6.69
C VAL A 190 -6.22 -10.80 -5.66
N ASN A 191 -5.88 -12.01 -6.09
CA ASN A 191 -5.14 -12.96 -5.27
C ASN A 191 -3.66 -12.56 -5.29
N VAL A 192 -3.09 -12.33 -4.12
CA VAL A 192 -1.67 -12.65 -3.92
C VAL A 192 -1.66 -13.88 -3.02
N PHE A 193 -1.30 -15.02 -3.61
CA PHE A 193 -1.14 -16.26 -2.87
C PHE A 193 0.15 -16.19 -2.05
N CYS A 194 -0.02 -16.23 -0.73
CA CYS A 194 1.02 -16.55 0.22
C CYS A 194 0.43 -17.64 1.12
N ASN A 195 0.40 -18.87 0.62
CA ASN A 195 -0.13 -20.03 1.36
C ASN A 195 0.95 -20.55 2.31
N ALA A 196 0.59 -20.76 3.58
CA ALA A 196 1.26 -21.70 4.48
C ALA A 196 0.27 -22.83 4.78
N THR A 197 0.66 -24.07 4.51
CA THR A 197 0.04 -25.25 5.11
C THR A 197 1.01 -25.83 6.11
N SER A 198 0.52 -26.04 7.32
CA SER A 198 1.13 -26.81 8.40
C SER A 198 1.31 -28.27 8.00
N GLU A 199 2.56 -28.71 7.98
CA GLU A 199 3.05 -30.01 8.51
C GLU A 199 4.55 -29.88 8.79
#